data_AF-A0AAW6H516-F1
#
_entry.id   AF-A0AAW6H516-F1
#
_cell.length_a   1.000
_cell.length_b   1.000
_cell.length_c   1.000
_cell.angle_alpha   90.00
_cell.angle_beta   90.00
_cell.angle_gamma   90.00
#
_symmetry.space_group_name_H-M   'P 1'
#
loop_
_entity.id
_entity.type
_entity.pdbx_description
1 polymer ?
#
loop_
_entity_poly.entity_id
_entity_poly.type
_entity_poly.pdbx_seq_one_letter_code
_entity_poly.pdbx_strand_id
1 'polypeptide(L)'
;ENSRLELKHPEFRVLVQGYRDSMLLAKITDLEIEQGSMADEAGLKAYFEAHRSEFHWDEPRYRGIVLHCTTKRVAKQVRKFLKQIPEEEWMDAIRLTFNAGDTPKVRAEQGLFAPGDNAYVDELVFKGKNATPVLSFPFTAVQGRKQKGPDSWQEVREPLVTAYRNYLETHWVAKLRTAGKVEIDQEVLKTVNNH
;
A
#
# COMPACT_ATOMS: atom_id res chain seq x y z
N GLU A 1 -36.66 32.50 18.23
CA GLU A 1 -35.68 33.51 17.79
C GLU A 1 -34.52 32.97 16.95
N ASN A 2 -34.09 31.72 17.13
CA ASN A 2 -32.92 31.15 16.43
C ASN A 2 -33.04 31.01 14.91
N SER A 3 -34.25 30.99 14.34
CA SER A 3 -34.49 30.75 12.90
C SER A 3 -34.21 31.96 11.98
N ARG A 4 -33.79 33.11 12.51
CA ARG A 4 -33.47 34.33 11.72
C ARG A 4 -32.07 34.88 11.99
N LEU A 5 -31.20 34.11 12.66
CA LEU A 5 -29.84 34.55 13.02
C LEU A 5 -29.00 34.88 11.78
N GLU A 6 -29.11 34.10 10.70
CA GLU A 6 -28.43 34.39 9.41
C GLU A 6 -28.93 35.69 8.77
N LEU A 7 -30.18 36.09 9.01
CA LEU A 7 -30.73 37.35 8.50
C LEU A 7 -30.26 38.57 9.29
N LYS A 8 -30.09 38.41 10.61
CA LYS A 8 -29.75 39.49 11.55
C LYS A 8 -28.25 39.71 11.72
N HIS A 9 -27.42 38.69 11.46
CA HIS A 9 -25.98 38.74 11.66
C HIS A 9 -25.26 38.31 10.39
N PRO A 10 -24.76 39.26 9.57
CA PRO A 10 -24.05 38.97 8.33
C PRO A 10 -22.84 38.04 8.51
N GLU A 11 -22.08 38.21 9.59
CA GLU A 11 -20.94 37.35 9.93
C GLU A 11 -21.37 35.90 10.18
N PHE A 12 -22.48 35.70 10.88
CA PHE A 12 -23.04 34.37 11.10
C PHE A 12 -23.53 33.73 9.79
N ARG A 13 -24.11 34.51 8.87
CA ARG A 13 -24.49 34.02 7.54
C ARG A 13 -23.29 33.54 6.75
N VAL A 14 -22.21 34.31 6.72
CA VAL A 14 -20.96 33.95 6.02
C VAL A 14 -20.38 32.67 6.61
N LEU A 15 -20.38 32.53 7.93
CA LEU A 15 -19.89 31.32 8.61
C LEU A 15 -20.73 30.08 8.26
N VAL A 16 -22.06 30.18 8.30
CA VAL A 16 -22.94 29.07 7.91
C VAL A 16 -22.78 28.71 6.44
N GLN A 17 -22.65 29.71 5.56
CA GLN A 17 -22.40 29.49 4.15
C GLN A 17 -21.06 28.78 3.92
N GLY A 18 -19.98 29.25 4.53
CA GLY A 18 -18.67 28.60 4.43
C GLY A 18 -18.68 27.14 4.91
N TYR A 19 -19.46 26.82 5.95
CA TYR A 19 -19.63 25.43 6.39
C TYR A 19 -20.43 24.59 5.40
N ARG A 20 -21.51 25.13 4.81
CA ARG A 20 -22.26 24.42 3.77
C ARG A 20 -21.41 24.16 2.53
N ASP A 21 -20.64 25.16 2.09
CA ASP A 21 -19.78 25.06 0.92
C ASP A 21 -18.66 24.05 1.15
N SER A 22 -18.08 23.98 2.36
CA SER A 22 -17.08 22.98 2.71
C SER A 22 -17.64 21.56 2.73
N MET A 23 -18.86 21.37 3.22
CA MET A 23 -19.53 20.06 3.17
C MET A 23 -19.83 19.62 1.72
N LEU A 24 -20.29 20.55 0.88
CA LEU A 24 -20.55 20.27 -0.53
C LEU A 24 -19.26 19.91 -1.27
N LEU A 25 -18.19 20.68 -1.06
CA LEU A 25 -16.87 20.40 -1.63
C LEU A 25 -16.38 19.02 -1.17
N ALA A 26 -16.43 18.73 0.13
CA ALA A 26 -16.02 17.42 0.65
C ALA A 26 -16.82 16.29 0.00
N LYS A 27 -18.14 16.46 -0.18
CA LYS A 27 -18.98 15.41 -0.77
C LYS A 27 -18.71 15.20 -2.25
N ILE A 28 -18.47 16.27 -3.01
CA ILE A 28 -18.20 16.15 -4.45
C ILE A 28 -16.80 15.57 -4.69
N THR A 29 -15.80 15.95 -3.90
CA THR A 29 -14.45 15.37 -3.91
C THR A 29 -14.50 13.87 -3.57
N ASP A 30 -15.30 13.48 -2.58
CA ASP A 30 -15.50 12.07 -2.22
C ASP A 30 -16.02 11.24 -3.41
N LEU A 31 -17.02 11.76 -4.13
CA LEU A 31 -17.63 11.09 -5.28
C LEU A 31 -16.71 11.04 -6.50
N GLU A 32 -16.05 12.15 -6.82
CA GLU A 32 -15.24 12.28 -8.05
C GLU A 32 -13.85 11.66 -7.92
N ILE A 33 -13.28 11.60 -6.70
CA ILE A 33 -11.87 11.24 -6.48
C ILE A 33 -11.72 10.08 -5.50
N GLU A 34 -12.28 10.16 -4.29
CA GLU A 34 -12.00 9.18 -3.23
C GLU A 34 -12.62 7.81 -3.51
N GLN A 35 -13.91 7.77 -3.82
CA GLN A 35 -14.61 6.51 -4.13
C GLN A 35 -14.05 5.83 -5.39
N GLY A 36 -13.71 6.63 -6.40
CA GLY A 36 -13.05 6.15 -7.62
C GLY A 36 -11.66 5.58 -7.33
N SER A 37 -10.80 6.34 -6.66
CA SER A 37 -9.39 5.93 -6.43
C SER A 37 -9.23 4.67 -5.56
N MET A 38 -10.18 4.39 -4.66
CA MET A 38 -10.10 3.23 -3.75
C MET A 38 -10.68 1.94 -4.33
N ALA A 39 -11.72 2.03 -5.17
CA ALA A 39 -12.49 0.88 -5.66
C ALA A 39 -12.20 0.54 -7.14
N ASP A 40 -11.57 1.44 -7.89
CA ASP A 40 -11.23 1.24 -9.30
C ASP A 40 -9.96 0.40 -9.47
N GLU A 41 -10.07 -0.92 -9.30
CA GLU A 41 -8.95 -1.83 -9.52
C GLU A 41 -8.42 -1.79 -10.96
N ALA A 42 -9.29 -1.57 -11.93
CA ALA A 42 -8.91 -1.50 -13.34
C ALA A 42 -8.05 -0.25 -13.60
N GLY A 43 -8.46 0.91 -13.08
CA GLY A 43 -7.71 2.15 -13.15
C GLY A 43 -6.40 2.11 -12.37
N LEU A 44 -6.41 1.56 -11.14
CA LEU A 44 -5.18 1.37 -10.36
C LEU A 44 -4.18 0.48 -11.10
N LYS A 45 -4.63 -0.63 -11.68
CA LYS A 45 -3.78 -1.52 -12.47
C LYS A 45 -3.23 -0.81 -13.72
N ALA A 46 -4.08 -0.10 -14.45
CA ALA A 46 -3.66 0.63 -15.65
C ALA A 46 -2.65 1.74 -15.31
N TYR A 47 -2.90 2.50 -14.24
CA TYR A 47 -1.99 3.51 -13.74
C TYR A 47 -0.65 2.91 -13.31
N PHE A 48 -0.67 1.81 -12.55
CA PHE A 48 0.55 1.12 -12.14
C PHE A 48 1.39 0.65 -13.33
N GLU A 49 0.78 0.06 -14.36
CA GLU A 49 1.53 -0.39 -15.54
C GLU A 49 2.11 0.79 -16.34
N ALA A 50 1.39 1.90 -16.42
CA ALA A 50 1.88 3.12 -17.08
C ALA A 50 3.01 3.82 -16.30
N HIS A 51 3.00 3.72 -14.97
CA HIS A 51 3.91 4.43 -14.06
C HIS A 51 4.84 3.47 -13.28
N ARG A 52 5.08 2.26 -13.81
CA ARG A 52 5.74 1.17 -13.07
C ARG A 52 7.10 1.56 -12.48
N SER A 53 7.85 2.42 -13.18
CA SER A 53 9.16 2.92 -12.72
C SER A 53 9.09 3.78 -11.47
N GLU A 54 7.95 4.42 -11.19
CA GLU A 54 7.74 5.27 -10.01
C GLU A 54 7.55 4.45 -8.72
N PHE A 55 7.21 3.16 -8.86
CA PHE A 55 6.93 2.25 -7.74
C PHE A 55 8.07 1.28 -7.43
N HIS A 56 9.31 1.61 -7.84
CA HIS A 56 10.47 0.79 -7.49
C HIS A 56 10.75 0.85 -5.99
N TRP A 57 11.33 -0.23 -5.45
CA TRP A 57 11.89 -0.19 -4.11
C TRP A 57 13.34 0.31 -4.18
N ASP A 58 13.76 1.08 -3.19
CA ASP A 58 15.15 1.53 -3.06
C ASP A 58 16.11 0.34 -2.98
N GLU A 59 15.68 -0.72 -2.29
CA GLU A 59 16.44 -1.95 -2.10
C GLU A 59 15.67 -3.18 -2.59
N PRO A 60 16.35 -4.19 -3.17
CA PRO A 60 15.71 -5.44 -3.55
C PRO A 60 15.10 -6.15 -2.35
N ARG A 61 13.87 -6.63 -2.47
CA ARG A 61 13.20 -7.42 -1.44
C ARG A 61 13.28 -8.91 -1.74
N TYR A 62 13.04 -9.74 -0.74
CA TYR A 62 12.96 -11.18 -0.87
C TYR A 62 11.51 -11.63 -0.75
N ARG A 63 10.99 -12.25 -1.82
CA ARG A 63 9.69 -12.91 -1.80
C ARG A 63 9.89 -14.39 -1.58
N GLY A 64 9.36 -14.92 -0.48
CA GLY A 64 9.50 -16.33 -0.17
C GLY A 64 9.04 -16.70 1.22
N ILE A 65 9.61 -17.79 1.72
CA ILE A 65 9.27 -18.37 3.01
C ILE A 65 10.53 -18.67 3.83
N VAL A 66 10.50 -18.31 5.10
CA VAL A 66 11.46 -18.71 6.13
C VAL A 66 10.93 -19.95 6.81
N LEU A 67 11.78 -20.97 6.93
CA LEU A 67 11.44 -22.29 7.45
C LEU A 67 12.34 -22.63 8.62
N HIS A 68 11.79 -22.71 9.82
CA HIS A 68 12.47 -23.25 10.98
C HIS A 68 12.04 -24.70 11.19
N CYS A 69 13.00 -25.62 11.14
CA CYS A 69 12.74 -27.06 11.17
C CYS A 69 13.37 -27.71 12.40
N THR A 70 12.74 -28.77 12.90
CA THR A 70 13.27 -29.57 14.03
C THR A 70 14.55 -30.32 13.68
N THR A 71 14.73 -30.71 12.41
CA THR A 71 15.94 -31.42 11.95
C THR A 71 16.39 -30.95 10.56
N LYS A 72 17.69 -31.11 10.27
CA LYS A 72 18.27 -30.89 8.94
C LYS A 72 17.60 -31.73 7.85
N ARG A 73 17.14 -32.95 8.18
CA ARG A 73 16.41 -33.83 7.26
C ARG A 73 15.06 -33.21 6.86
N VAL A 74 14.30 -32.73 7.85
CA VAL A 74 13.02 -32.06 7.60
C VAL A 74 13.22 -30.81 6.74
N ALA A 75 14.23 -29.99 7.04
CA ALA A 75 14.56 -28.79 6.26
C ALA A 75 14.82 -29.12 4.77
N LYS A 76 15.56 -30.20 4.49
CA LYS A 76 15.82 -30.65 3.11
C LYS A 76 14.56 -31.17 2.42
N GLN A 77 13.71 -31.90 3.15
CA GLN A 77 12.46 -32.45 2.63
C GLN A 77 11.46 -31.35 2.27
N VAL A 78 11.19 -30.41 3.20
CA VAL A 78 10.25 -29.32 2.96
C VAL A 78 10.70 -28.45 1.78
N ARG A 79 11.99 -28.07 1.71
CA ARG A 79 12.50 -27.30 0.57
C ARG A 79 12.38 -28.03 -0.76
N LYS A 80 12.58 -29.34 -0.79
CA LYS A 80 12.41 -30.13 -2.03
C LYS A 80 10.95 -30.18 -2.44
N PHE A 81 10.04 -30.32 -1.47
CA PHE A 81 8.61 -30.37 -1.70
C PHE A 81 8.05 -29.03 -2.21
N LEU A 82 8.39 -27.92 -1.55
CA LEU A 82 7.91 -26.58 -1.95
C LEU A 82 8.33 -26.16 -3.36
N LYS A 83 9.43 -26.72 -3.89
CA LYS A 83 9.85 -26.48 -5.29
C LYS A 83 8.90 -27.06 -6.33
N GLN A 84 8.02 -27.99 -5.94
CA GLN A 84 7.13 -28.71 -6.86
C GLN A 84 5.72 -28.14 -6.89
N ILE A 85 5.41 -27.15 -6.03
CA ILE A 85 4.07 -26.60 -5.88
C ILE A 85 4.10 -25.06 -5.96
N PRO A 86 2.98 -24.43 -6.35
CA PRO A 86 2.85 -22.97 -6.40
C PRO A 86 3.14 -22.31 -5.05
N GLU A 87 3.63 -21.06 -5.09
CA GLU A 87 4.00 -20.28 -3.89
C GLU A 87 2.79 -20.05 -2.98
N GLU A 88 1.62 -19.90 -3.58
CA GLU A 88 0.32 -19.68 -2.93
C GLU A 88 -0.11 -20.87 -2.06
N GLU A 89 0.38 -22.09 -2.38
CA GLU A 89 0.01 -23.32 -1.67
C GLU A 89 1.00 -23.68 -0.55
N TRP A 90 2.12 -22.97 -0.41
CA TRP A 90 3.21 -23.38 0.49
C TRP A 90 2.79 -23.54 1.95
N MET A 91 2.06 -22.56 2.52
CA MET A 91 1.64 -22.61 3.93
C MET A 91 0.69 -23.78 4.21
N ASP A 92 -0.29 -23.99 3.33
CA ASP A 92 -1.24 -25.11 3.46
C ASP A 92 -0.52 -26.45 3.28
N ALA A 93 0.39 -26.54 2.30
CA ALA A 93 1.15 -27.75 2.05
C ALA A 93 2.06 -28.11 3.24
N ILE A 94 2.66 -27.12 3.92
CA ILE A 94 3.42 -27.33 5.16
C ILE A 94 2.51 -27.83 6.28
N ARG A 95 1.36 -27.17 6.48
CA ARG A 95 0.37 -27.56 7.50
C ARG A 95 -0.06 -29.02 7.31
N LEU A 96 -0.43 -29.39 6.08
CA LEU A 96 -1.00 -30.70 5.75
C LEU A 96 0.03 -31.83 5.63
N THR A 97 1.30 -31.51 5.36
CA THR A 97 2.33 -32.54 5.11
C THR A 97 3.33 -32.69 6.26
N PHE A 98 3.78 -31.57 6.83
CA PHE A 98 4.85 -31.56 7.83
C PHE A 98 4.34 -31.35 9.25
N ASN A 99 3.16 -30.75 9.40
CA ASN A 99 2.54 -30.44 10.71
C ASN A 99 1.20 -31.15 10.93
N ALA A 100 0.89 -32.22 10.18
CA ALA A 100 -0.38 -32.93 10.29
C ALA A 100 -0.52 -33.80 11.55
N GLY A 101 0.58 -34.11 12.25
CA GLY A 101 0.56 -34.85 13.50
C GLY A 101 0.61 -33.96 14.74
N ASP A 102 0.58 -34.56 15.94
CA ASP A 102 0.50 -33.84 17.22
C ASP A 102 1.67 -32.89 17.51
N THR A 103 2.82 -33.12 16.86
CA THR A 103 4.02 -32.27 17.02
C THR A 103 4.38 -31.60 15.70
N PRO A 104 4.35 -30.24 15.65
CA PRO A 104 4.75 -29.52 14.45
C PRO A 104 6.25 -29.69 14.19
N LYS A 105 6.61 -30.00 12.93
CA LYS A 105 8.00 -30.20 12.50
C LYS A 105 8.60 -28.96 11.85
N VAL A 106 7.76 -28.04 11.39
CA VAL A 106 8.16 -26.82 10.68
C VAL A 106 7.38 -25.63 11.22
N ARG A 107 8.08 -24.56 11.59
CA ARG A 107 7.50 -23.21 11.70
C ARG A 107 7.86 -22.44 10.44
N ALA A 108 6.87 -21.79 9.86
CA ALA A 108 7.01 -21.12 8.58
C ALA A 108 6.50 -19.68 8.66
N GLU A 109 7.21 -18.78 7.99
CA GLU A 109 6.83 -17.39 7.82
C GLU A 109 7.00 -17.04 6.35
N GLN A 110 5.89 -16.88 5.63
CA GLN A 110 5.87 -16.53 4.21
C GLN A 110 5.56 -15.05 4.05
N GLY A 111 6.27 -14.37 3.16
CA GLY A 111 6.06 -12.95 2.93
C GLY A 111 7.02 -12.34 1.92
N LEU A 112 6.93 -11.01 1.86
CA LEU A 112 7.85 -10.14 1.14
C LEU A 112 8.67 -9.38 2.17
N PHE A 113 9.98 -9.59 2.17
CA PHE A 113 10.89 -9.10 3.20
C PHE A 113 11.87 -8.09 2.59
N ALA A 114 11.84 -6.85 3.07
CA ALA A 114 12.92 -5.89 2.87
C ALA A 114 14.13 -6.22 3.79
N PRO A 115 15.32 -5.72 3.47
CA PRO A 115 16.46 -5.80 4.39
C PRO A 115 16.10 -5.23 5.76
N GLY A 116 16.35 -5.99 6.82
CA GLY A 116 16.01 -5.62 8.20
C GLY A 116 14.65 -6.14 8.70
N ASP A 117 13.76 -6.62 7.82
CA ASP A 117 12.44 -7.12 8.23
C ASP A 117 12.53 -8.46 8.98
N ASN A 118 13.44 -9.33 8.55
CA ASN A 118 13.59 -10.67 9.12
C ASN A 118 15.06 -11.07 9.18
N ALA A 119 15.58 -11.26 10.40
CA ALA A 119 17.00 -11.54 10.64
C ALA A 119 17.52 -12.79 9.89
N TYR A 120 16.68 -13.81 9.68
CA TYR A 120 17.09 -15.03 8.97
C TYR A 120 17.14 -14.83 7.46
N VAL A 121 16.24 -14.00 6.92
CA VAL A 121 16.32 -13.56 5.52
C VAL A 121 17.57 -12.69 5.37
N ASP A 122 17.84 -11.80 6.31
CA ASP A 122 19.04 -10.97 6.29
C ASP A 122 20.29 -11.83 6.23
N GLU A 123 20.47 -12.78 7.15
CA GLU A 123 21.61 -13.71 7.16
C GLU A 123 21.71 -14.51 5.86
N LEU A 124 20.64 -15.21 5.47
CA LEU A 124 20.70 -16.24 4.43
C LEU A 124 20.56 -15.70 3.00
N VAL A 125 19.95 -14.52 2.84
CA VAL A 125 19.60 -13.95 1.54
C VAL A 125 20.32 -12.62 1.31
N PHE A 126 20.31 -11.72 2.28
CA PHE A 126 20.95 -10.40 2.16
C PHE A 126 22.41 -10.37 2.64
N LYS A 127 22.92 -11.48 3.20
CA LYS A 127 24.28 -11.59 3.77
C LYS A 127 24.51 -10.58 4.91
N GLY A 128 23.46 -10.33 5.69
CA GLY A 128 23.48 -9.51 6.89
C GLY A 128 24.12 -10.23 8.08
N LYS A 129 23.79 -9.75 9.29
CA LYS A 129 24.29 -10.34 10.54
C LYS A 129 23.70 -11.74 10.76
N ASN A 130 24.44 -12.59 11.46
CA ASN A 130 23.95 -13.92 11.84
C ASN A 130 22.73 -13.78 12.77
N ALA A 131 21.68 -14.53 12.45
CA ALA A 131 20.48 -14.61 13.27
C ALA A 131 20.67 -15.65 14.39
N THR A 132 20.02 -15.40 15.53
CA THR A 132 19.99 -16.37 16.63
C THR A 132 19.12 -17.57 16.25
N PRO A 133 19.58 -18.82 16.40
CA PRO A 133 18.75 -19.99 16.10
C PRO A 133 17.48 -20.08 16.96
N VAL A 134 16.38 -20.54 16.37
CA VAL A 134 15.16 -20.88 17.11
C VAL A 134 15.39 -22.20 17.87
N LEU A 135 15.47 -22.16 19.20
CA LEU A 135 15.83 -23.31 20.04
C LEU A 135 15.02 -24.59 19.74
N SER A 136 13.70 -24.49 19.57
CA SER A 136 12.83 -25.64 19.28
C SER A 136 12.84 -26.08 17.81
N PHE A 137 13.36 -25.25 16.91
CA PHE A 137 13.43 -25.50 15.47
C PHE A 137 14.80 -25.00 14.92
N PRO A 138 15.91 -25.61 15.35
CA PRO A 138 17.25 -25.02 15.20
C PRO A 138 17.77 -25.00 13.76
N PHE A 139 17.07 -25.62 12.82
CA PHE A 139 17.48 -25.67 11.42
C PHE A 139 16.66 -24.71 10.58
N THR A 140 17.21 -23.51 10.35
CA THR A 140 16.60 -22.50 9.50
C THR A 140 16.98 -22.70 8.03
N ALA A 141 16.03 -22.51 7.12
CA ALA A 141 16.27 -22.44 5.69
C ALA A 141 15.27 -21.49 5.02
N VAL A 142 15.59 -21.03 3.82
CA VAL A 142 14.74 -20.15 3.02
C VAL A 142 14.45 -20.74 1.65
N GLN A 143 13.28 -20.42 1.08
CA GLN A 143 12.85 -20.81 -0.26
C GLN A 143 12.08 -19.65 -0.91
N GLY A 144 12.48 -19.21 -2.10
CA GLY A 144 11.97 -17.98 -2.71
C GLY A 144 12.95 -17.31 -3.67
N ARG A 145 12.70 -16.04 -4.02
CA ARG A 145 13.48 -15.24 -4.98
C ARG A 145 13.67 -13.79 -4.51
N LYS A 146 14.78 -13.16 -4.93
CA LYS A 146 14.95 -11.71 -4.81
C LYS A 146 14.21 -11.01 -5.94
N GLN A 147 13.60 -9.87 -5.62
CA GLN A 147 12.85 -9.02 -6.54
C GLN A 147 13.36 -7.59 -6.44
N LYS A 148 13.53 -6.93 -7.59
CA LYS A 148 14.04 -5.55 -7.67
C LYS A 148 12.94 -4.49 -7.55
N GLY A 149 11.68 -4.91 -7.53
CA GLY A 149 10.51 -4.06 -7.47
C GLY A 149 9.25 -4.94 -7.42
N PRO A 150 8.07 -4.33 -7.28
CA PRO A 150 6.82 -5.05 -7.14
C PRO A 150 6.49 -5.88 -8.39
N ASP A 151 6.13 -7.15 -8.18
CA ASP A 151 5.60 -8.00 -9.26
C ASP A 151 4.16 -7.57 -9.61
N SER A 152 3.38 -7.19 -8.59
CA SER A 152 1.98 -6.77 -8.69
C SER A 152 1.74 -5.40 -8.07
N TRP A 153 0.79 -4.66 -8.64
CA TRP A 153 0.30 -3.39 -8.10
C TRP A 153 -0.19 -3.53 -6.65
N GLN A 154 -0.64 -4.73 -6.25
CA GLN A 154 -1.11 -5.02 -4.89
C GLN A 154 -0.01 -4.85 -3.84
N GLU A 155 1.26 -5.09 -4.20
CA GLU A 155 2.40 -4.95 -3.28
C GLU A 155 2.74 -3.49 -2.96
N VAL A 156 2.25 -2.57 -3.78
CA VAL A 156 2.40 -1.12 -3.64
C VAL A 156 1.05 -0.42 -3.57
N ARG A 157 -0.01 -1.13 -3.12
CA ARG A 157 -1.38 -0.63 -3.18
C ARG A 157 -1.55 0.73 -2.51
N GLU A 158 -1.03 0.92 -1.30
CA GLU A 158 -1.18 2.17 -0.54
C GLU A 158 -0.54 3.37 -1.24
N PRO A 159 0.76 3.35 -1.60
CA PRO A 159 1.36 4.45 -2.35
C PRO A 159 0.73 4.62 -3.74
N LEU A 160 0.31 3.53 -4.40
CA LEU A 160 -0.38 3.58 -5.68
C LEU A 160 -1.74 4.28 -5.60
N VAL A 161 -2.56 3.97 -4.59
CA VAL A 161 -3.86 4.64 -4.38
C VAL A 161 -3.65 6.12 -4.14
N THR A 162 -2.62 6.49 -3.37
CA THR A 162 -2.27 7.90 -3.14
C THR A 162 -1.87 8.61 -4.44
N ALA A 163 -0.99 7.99 -5.23
CA ALA A 163 -0.56 8.56 -6.51
C ALA A 163 -1.73 8.68 -7.50
N TYR A 164 -2.56 7.65 -7.60
CA TYR A 164 -3.72 7.63 -8.48
C TYR A 164 -4.77 8.68 -8.08
N ARG A 165 -4.99 8.88 -6.78
CA ARG A 165 -5.84 9.95 -6.25
C ARG A 165 -5.37 11.33 -6.70
N ASN A 166 -4.08 11.63 -6.55
CA ASN A 166 -3.50 12.90 -6.96
C ASN A 166 -3.62 13.11 -8.48
N TYR A 167 -3.48 12.03 -9.26
CA TYR A 167 -3.72 12.05 -10.70
C TYR A 167 -5.17 12.43 -11.03
N LEU A 168 -6.15 11.80 -10.38
CA LEU A 168 -7.57 12.10 -10.57
C LEU A 168 -7.91 13.54 -10.15
N GLU A 169 -7.37 14.00 -9.02
CA GLU A 169 -7.55 15.38 -8.56
C GLU A 169 -7.03 16.40 -9.57
N THR A 170 -5.81 16.18 -10.08
CA THR A 170 -5.20 17.05 -11.09
C THR A 170 -6.06 17.11 -12.35
N HIS A 171 -6.58 15.98 -12.81
CA HIS A 171 -7.47 15.91 -13.98
C HIS A 171 -8.80 16.61 -13.73
N TRP A 172 -9.38 16.43 -12.55
CA TRP A 172 -10.65 17.04 -12.19
C TRP A 172 -10.54 18.57 -12.11
N VAL A 173 -9.50 19.10 -11.45
CA VAL A 173 -9.23 20.54 -11.38
C VAL A 173 -9.00 21.13 -12.78
N ALA A 174 -8.27 20.45 -13.65
CA ALA A 174 -8.08 20.88 -15.03
C ALA A 174 -9.41 20.97 -15.78
N LYS A 175 -10.28 19.96 -15.66
CA LYS A 175 -11.61 19.95 -16.26
C LYS A 175 -12.48 21.10 -15.77
N LEU A 176 -12.46 21.38 -14.46
CA LEU A 176 -13.21 22.50 -13.87
C LEU A 176 -12.73 23.85 -14.40
N ARG A 177 -11.41 24.05 -14.51
CA ARG A 177 -10.84 25.29 -15.08
C ARG A 177 -11.18 25.49 -16.55
N THR A 178 -11.31 24.40 -17.32
CA THR A 178 -11.75 24.50 -18.71
C THR A 178 -13.25 24.76 -18.83
N ALA A 179 -14.06 24.19 -17.94
CA ALA A 179 -15.52 24.37 -17.96
C ALA A 179 -15.95 25.74 -17.44
N GLY A 180 -15.23 26.31 -16.46
CA GLY A 180 -15.50 27.62 -15.90
C GLY A 180 -14.72 28.72 -16.60
N LYS A 181 -15.41 29.80 -17.01
CA LYS A 181 -14.73 31.03 -17.41
C LYS A 181 -14.17 31.71 -16.15
N VAL A 182 -12.85 31.72 -15.99
CA VAL A 182 -12.18 32.43 -14.90
C VAL A 182 -11.64 33.75 -15.43
N GLU A 183 -12.18 34.86 -14.94
CA GLU A 183 -11.67 36.21 -15.20
C GLU A 183 -11.15 36.79 -13.88
N ILE A 184 -9.89 37.23 -13.88
CA ILE A 184 -9.29 37.89 -12.73
C ILE A 184 -9.29 39.39 -13.01
N ASP A 185 -10.04 40.14 -12.21
CA ASP A 185 -9.95 41.60 -12.21
C ASP A 185 -8.64 42.02 -11.52
N GLN A 186 -7.64 42.32 -12.34
CA GLN A 186 -6.31 42.72 -11.88
C GLN A 186 -6.31 44.06 -11.16
N GLU A 187 -7.24 44.96 -11.48
CA GLU A 187 -7.32 46.28 -10.85
C GLU A 187 -7.83 46.15 -9.43
N VAL A 188 -8.85 45.31 -9.21
CA VAL A 188 -9.34 44.99 -7.85
C VAL A 188 -8.28 44.24 -7.05
N LEU A 189 -7.61 43.23 -7.63
CA LEU A 189 -6.61 42.43 -6.92
C LEU A 189 -5.46 43.27 -6.34
N LYS A 190 -4.98 44.29 -7.08
CA LYS A 190 -3.93 45.22 -6.62
C LYS A 190 -4.33 46.01 -5.38
N THR A 191 -5.62 46.24 -5.15
CA THR A 191 -6.10 46.99 -3.97
C THR A 191 -6.01 46.19 -2.66
N VAL A 192 -5.91 44.87 -2.72
CA VAL A 192 -5.95 43.97 -1.54
C VAL A 192 -4.55 43.59 -1.04
N ASN A 193 -3.52 43.71 -1.89
CA ASN A 193 -2.12 43.37 -1.55
C ASN A 193 -1.33 44.51 -0.88
N ASN A 194 -1.97 45.63 -0.53
CA ASN A 194 -1.34 46.78 0.14
C ASN A 194 -1.44 46.67 1.68
N HIS A 195 -0.79 45.66 2.26
CA HIS A 195 -0.58 45.51 3.70
C HIS A 195 0.89 45.25 4.02
#